data_AF-A0A661I1J5-F1
#
_entry.id   AF-A0A661I1J5-F1
#
_cell.length_a   1.000
_cell.length_b   1.000
_cell.length_c   1.000
_cell.angle_alpha   90.00
_cell.angle_beta   90.00
_cell.angle_gamma   90.00
#
_symmetry.space_group_name_H-M   'P 1'
#
loop_
_entity.id
_entity.type
_entity.pdbx_description
1 polymer ?
#
loop_
_entity_poly.entity_id
_entity_poly.type
_entity_poly.pdbx_seq_one_letter_code
_entity_poly.pdbx_strand_id
1 'polypeptide(L)'
;MRPLKYKIELSESEKEELEKIIRKQTTAQNIAKRARIILMANSGEYTNREIAKYVGINENELTKWTKRWVNSTTKNIEEILEDRPRSGRPATITAEQWCKIMALACEKPENHGVPITHWSHSSLTTEIIKQGIVESISPTHVGNFLKKVELQPH
;
A
#
# COMPACT_ATOMS: atom_id res chain seq x y z
N MET A 1 3.14 -28.08 -25.48
CA MET A 1 3.14 -27.28 -24.23
C MET A 1 3.12 -25.80 -24.59
N ARG A 2 2.49 -24.93 -23.77
CA ARG A 2 2.51 -23.48 -24.04
C ARG A 2 3.81 -22.87 -23.50
N PRO A 3 4.56 -22.10 -24.30
CA PRO A 3 5.81 -21.47 -23.87
C PRO A 3 5.56 -20.36 -22.84
N LEU A 4 6.64 -19.83 -22.25
CA LEU A 4 6.57 -18.66 -21.38
C LEU A 4 5.86 -17.50 -22.08
N LYS A 5 4.94 -16.84 -21.37
CA LYS A 5 4.21 -15.68 -21.93
C LYS A 5 5.11 -14.46 -22.12
N TYR A 6 6.11 -14.30 -21.26
CA TYR A 6 7.08 -13.21 -21.28
C TYR A 6 8.48 -13.82 -21.33
N LYS A 7 9.19 -13.59 -22.42
CA LYS A 7 10.58 -14.05 -22.57
C LYS A 7 11.48 -13.16 -21.72
N ILE A 8 12.38 -13.77 -20.96
CA ILE A 8 13.38 -13.07 -20.14
C ILE A 8 14.74 -13.42 -20.68
N GLU A 9 15.56 -12.40 -20.89
CA GLU A 9 16.97 -12.51 -21.25
C GLU A 9 17.74 -11.68 -20.22
N LEU A 10 18.58 -12.36 -19.44
CA LEU A 10 19.41 -11.76 -18.40
C LEU A 10 20.83 -11.54 -18.92
N SER A 11 21.40 -10.40 -18.60
CA SER A 11 22.85 -10.21 -18.59
C SER A 11 23.50 -11.04 -17.48
N GLU A 12 24.79 -11.31 -17.62
CA GLU A 12 25.53 -12.06 -16.59
C GLU A 12 25.51 -11.33 -15.24
N SER A 13 25.61 -9.99 -15.25
CA SER A 13 25.50 -9.19 -14.03
C SER A 13 24.15 -9.35 -13.33
N GLU A 14 23.05 -9.36 -14.09
CA GLU A 14 21.70 -9.53 -13.50
C GLU A 14 21.53 -10.93 -12.93
N LYS A 15 22.05 -11.94 -13.64
CA LYS A 15 22.04 -13.33 -13.18
C LYS A 15 22.81 -13.50 -11.87
N GLU A 16 24.03 -12.97 -11.79
CA GLU A 16 24.84 -13.00 -10.57
C GLU A 16 24.15 -12.31 -9.39
N GLU A 17 23.52 -11.16 -9.62
CA GLU A 17 22.83 -10.41 -8.58
C GLU A 17 21.58 -11.15 -8.07
N LEU A 18 20.79 -11.74 -8.98
CA LEU A 18 19.66 -12.61 -8.61
C LEU A 18 20.12 -13.84 -7.80
N GLU A 19 21.25 -14.45 -8.18
CA GLU A 19 21.83 -15.57 -7.43
C GLU A 19 22.31 -15.13 -6.03
N LYS A 20 22.94 -13.95 -5.90
CA LYS A 20 23.32 -13.36 -4.61
C LYS A 20 22.10 -13.14 -3.71
N ILE A 21 21.00 -12.60 -4.26
CA ILE A 21 19.75 -12.40 -3.54
C ILE A 21 19.21 -13.72 -2.98
N ILE A 22 19.25 -14.81 -3.77
CA ILE A 22 18.77 -16.13 -3.36
C ILE A 22 19.65 -16.75 -2.26
N ARG A 23 20.97 -16.56 -2.33
CA ARG A 23 21.93 -17.13 -1.37
C ARG A 23 21.98 -16.38 -0.05
N LYS A 24 21.66 -15.09 -0.04
CA LYS A 24 21.69 -14.25 1.16
C LYS A 24 20.65 -14.73 2.18
N GLN A 25 21.11 -15.08 3.38
CA GLN A 25 20.25 -15.68 4.42
C GLN A 25 19.16 -14.75 4.95
N THR A 26 19.39 -13.43 4.90
CA THR A 26 18.43 -12.43 5.41
C THR A 26 17.38 -12.04 4.38
N THR A 27 17.42 -12.57 3.15
CA THR A 27 16.47 -12.23 2.11
C THR A 27 15.08 -12.75 2.47
N ALA A 28 14.08 -11.88 2.40
CA ALA A 28 12.70 -12.27 2.60
C ALA A 28 12.29 -13.36 1.58
N GLN A 29 11.59 -14.40 2.05
CA GLN A 29 11.29 -15.57 1.20
C GLN A 29 10.53 -15.23 -0.08
N ASN A 30 9.67 -14.20 -0.05
CA ASN A 30 8.96 -13.72 -1.24
C ASN A 30 9.92 -13.18 -2.30
N ILE A 31 10.92 -12.38 -1.92
CA ILE A 31 11.94 -11.84 -2.82
C ILE A 31 12.77 -12.99 -3.40
N ALA A 32 13.22 -13.93 -2.57
CA ALA A 32 13.97 -15.11 -3.04
C ALA A 32 13.15 -15.98 -4.02
N LYS A 33 11.84 -16.18 -3.76
CA LYS A 33 10.93 -16.86 -4.70
C LYS A 33 10.84 -16.12 -6.03
N ARG A 34 10.68 -14.79 -6.00
CA ARG A 34 10.59 -13.96 -7.21
C ARG A 34 11.89 -14.01 -8.02
N ALA A 35 13.05 -13.93 -7.37
CA ALA A 35 14.34 -14.08 -8.03
C ALA A 35 14.49 -15.45 -8.73
N ARG A 36 14.06 -16.54 -8.07
CA ARG A 36 14.05 -17.88 -8.67
C ARG A 36 13.17 -17.97 -9.92
N ILE A 37 12.00 -17.31 -9.91
CA ILE A 37 11.12 -17.25 -11.10
C ILE A 37 11.87 -16.65 -12.29
N ILE A 38 12.55 -15.51 -12.09
CA ILE A 38 13.24 -14.79 -13.16
C ILE A 38 14.41 -15.62 -13.71
N LEU A 39 15.23 -16.22 -12.84
CA LEU A 39 16.33 -17.10 -13.25
C LEU A 39 15.83 -18.32 -14.03
N MET A 40 14.77 -18.98 -13.58
CA MET A 40 14.22 -20.14 -14.29
C MET A 40 13.59 -19.72 -15.63
N ALA A 41 12.90 -18.60 -15.67
CA ALA A 41 12.30 -18.08 -16.91
C ALA A 41 13.36 -17.67 -17.94
N ASN A 42 14.55 -17.24 -17.51
CA ASN A 42 15.67 -16.94 -18.40
C ASN A 42 16.20 -18.17 -19.16
N SER A 43 16.14 -19.36 -18.56
CA SER A 43 16.59 -20.59 -19.24
C SER A 43 15.79 -20.92 -20.50
N GLY A 44 14.52 -20.51 -20.55
CA GLY A 44 13.59 -20.89 -21.62
C GLY A 44 13.23 -22.37 -21.68
N GLU A 45 13.78 -23.21 -20.80
CA GLU A 45 13.59 -24.67 -20.79
C GLU A 45 12.25 -25.09 -20.19
N TYR A 46 11.72 -24.27 -19.27
CA TYR A 46 10.53 -24.60 -18.49
C TYR A 46 9.33 -23.75 -18.91
N THR A 47 8.15 -24.35 -18.84
CA THR A 47 6.88 -23.65 -18.98
C THR A 47 6.48 -22.92 -17.70
N ASN A 48 5.58 -21.93 -17.82
CA ASN A 48 5.00 -21.22 -16.67
C ASN A 48 4.51 -22.19 -15.58
N ARG A 49 3.87 -23.29 -15.99
CA ARG A 49 3.31 -24.30 -15.07
C ARG A 49 4.39 -25.06 -14.31
N GLU A 50 5.48 -25.43 -14.96
CA GLU A 50 6.59 -26.15 -14.33
C GLU A 50 7.34 -25.28 -13.33
N ILE A 51 7.64 -24.04 -13.71
CA ILE A 51 8.28 -23.07 -12.81
C ILE A 51 7.36 -22.78 -11.61
N ALA A 52 6.06 -22.55 -11.85
CA ALA A 52 5.10 -22.28 -10.78
C ALA A 52 5.02 -23.45 -9.78
N LYS A 53 4.97 -24.69 -10.27
CA LYS A 53 5.00 -25.90 -9.44
C LYS A 53 6.29 -26.02 -8.64
N TYR A 54 7.44 -25.76 -9.26
CA TYR A 54 8.74 -25.84 -8.59
C TYR A 54 8.92 -24.78 -7.49
N VAL A 55 8.49 -23.54 -7.75
CA VAL A 55 8.61 -22.43 -6.79
C VAL A 55 7.51 -22.46 -5.72
N GLY A 56 6.42 -23.20 -5.96
CA GLY A 56 5.28 -23.32 -5.06
C GLY A 56 4.36 -22.10 -5.09
N ILE A 57 4.05 -21.59 -6.29
CA ILE A 57 3.15 -20.46 -6.54
C ILE A 57 2.15 -20.81 -7.65
N ASN A 58 1.18 -19.92 -7.89
CA ASN A 58 0.28 -20.06 -9.03
C ASN A 58 0.86 -19.41 -10.31
N GLU A 59 0.37 -19.85 -11.48
CA GLU A 59 0.84 -19.35 -12.79
C GLU A 59 0.56 -17.86 -13.01
N ASN A 60 -0.49 -17.30 -12.39
CA ASN A 60 -0.85 -15.89 -12.50
C ASN A 60 0.18 -15.00 -11.79
N GLU A 61 0.64 -15.41 -10.61
CA GLU A 61 1.69 -14.74 -9.85
C GLU A 61 3.02 -14.79 -10.61
N LEU A 62 3.38 -15.96 -11.16
CA LEU A 62 4.55 -16.08 -12.03
C LEU A 62 4.45 -15.11 -13.21
N THR A 63 3.33 -15.12 -13.93
CA THR A 63 3.09 -14.27 -15.10
C THR A 63 3.18 -12.79 -14.73
N LYS A 64 2.70 -12.40 -13.54
CA LYS A 64 2.80 -11.04 -13.02
C LYS A 64 4.26 -10.62 -12.84
N TRP A 65 5.10 -11.48 -12.26
CA TRP A 65 6.51 -11.17 -12.02
C TRP A 65 7.33 -11.15 -13.31
N THR A 66 7.12 -12.10 -14.22
CA THR A 66 7.80 -12.09 -15.53
C THR A 66 7.39 -10.88 -16.36
N LYS A 67 6.10 -10.49 -16.34
CA LYS A 67 5.64 -9.25 -16.97
C LYS A 67 6.29 -8.02 -16.36
N ARG A 68 6.36 -7.97 -15.02
CA ARG A 68 6.95 -6.85 -14.30
C ARG A 68 8.44 -6.70 -14.63
N TRP A 69 9.17 -7.80 -14.73
CA TRP A 69 10.57 -7.81 -15.13
C TRP A 69 10.76 -7.18 -16.52
N VAL A 70 10.06 -7.71 -17.53
CA VAL A 70 10.16 -7.23 -18.92
C VAL A 70 9.74 -5.76 -19.06
N ASN A 71 8.74 -5.33 -18.28
CA ASN A 71 8.25 -3.96 -18.34
C ASN A 71 8.96 -2.99 -17.38
N SER A 72 10.02 -3.44 -16.68
CA SER A 72 10.75 -2.56 -15.77
C SER A 72 11.59 -1.55 -16.55
N THR A 73 11.58 -0.30 -16.10
CA THR A 73 12.47 0.76 -16.59
C THR A 73 13.67 0.99 -15.68
N THR A 74 13.62 0.50 -14.43
CA THR A 74 14.74 0.55 -13.49
C THR A 74 15.67 -0.63 -13.74
N LYS A 75 16.96 -0.41 -13.54
CA LYS A 75 18.00 -1.47 -13.53
C LYS A 75 18.23 -2.04 -12.12
N ASN A 76 17.58 -1.48 -11.10
CA ASN A 76 17.70 -1.98 -9.73
C ASN A 76 16.85 -3.25 -9.56
N ILE A 77 17.52 -4.39 -9.40
CA ILE A 77 16.86 -5.70 -9.33
C ILE A 77 16.02 -5.85 -8.06
N GLU A 78 16.52 -5.38 -6.92
CA GLU A 78 15.77 -5.44 -5.66
C GLU A 78 14.46 -4.66 -5.77
N GLU A 79 14.48 -3.47 -6.36
CA GLU A 79 13.29 -2.64 -6.61
C GLU A 79 12.26 -3.34 -7.52
N ILE A 80 12.73 -4.07 -8.53
CA ILE A 80 11.86 -4.86 -9.41
C ILE A 80 11.16 -5.97 -8.62
N LEU A 81 11.87 -6.61 -7.69
CA LEU A 81 11.38 -7.75 -6.92
C LEU A 81 10.56 -7.34 -5.68
N GLU A 82 10.67 -6.11 -5.20
CA GLU A 82 9.92 -5.60 -4.06
C GLU A 82 8.43 -5.38 -4.34
N ASP A 83 7.59 -5.42 -3.31
CA ASP A 83 6.19 -5.03 -3.48
C ASP A 83 6.09 -3.54 -3.70
N ARG A 84 5.32 -3.13 -4.72
CA ARG A 84 4.99 -1.72 -4.90
C ARG A 84 4.18 -1.24 -3.69
N PRO A 85 4.32 0.05 -3.29
CA PRO A 85 3.46 0.65 -2.29
C PRO A 85 2.00 0.34 -2.61
N ARG A 86 1.30 -0.25 -1.64
CA ARG A 86 -0.13 -0.51 -1.79
C ARG A 86 -0.83 0.84 -1.81
N SER A 87 -1.75 1.06 -2.75
CA SER A 87 -2.54 2.29 -2.85
C SER A 87 -3.39 2.58 -1.60
N GLY A 88 -3.47 1.63 -0.66
CA GLY A 88 -4.33 1.72 0.50
C GLY A 88 -5.82 1.69 0.12
N ARG A 89 -6.68 1.74 1.14
CA ARG A 89 -8.08 2.09 0.96
C ARG A 89 -8.15 3.61 0.77
N PRO A 90 -8.92 4.13 -0.20
CA PRO A 90 -9.18 5.56 -0.29
C PRO A 90 -9.68 6.10 1.06
N ALA A 91 -9.23 7.30 1.44
CA ALA A 91 -9.71 7.92 2.67
C ALA A 91 -11.23 8.15 2.59
N THR A 92 -11.97 7.75 3.61
CA THR A 92 -13.42 7.98 3.69
C THR A 92 -13.76 9.45 3.95
N ILE A 93 -12.86 10.19 4.57
CA ILE A 93 -12.99 11.62 4.88
C ILE A 93 -11.92 12.38 4.11
N THR A 94 -12.32 13.37 3.34
CA THR A 94 -11.42 14.17 2.50
C THR A 94 -10.63 15.18 3.34
N ALA A 95 -9.54 15.70 2.77
CA ALA A 95 -8.76 16.76 3.41
C ALA A 95 -9.62 18.02 3.68
N GLU A 96 -10.52 18.38 2.77
CA GLU A 96 -11.43 19.51 2.94
C GLU A 96 -12.38 19.31 4.13
N GLN A 97 -12.94 18.10 4.28
CA GLN A 97 -13.78 17.78 5.42
C GLN A 97 -13.00 17.87 6.73
N TRP A 98 -11.75 17.41 6.76
CA TRP A 98 -10.88 17.57 7.93
C TRP A 98 -10.59 19.04 8.26
N CYS A 99 -10.34 19.88 7.24
CA CYS A 99 -10.16 21.32 7.45
C CYS A 99 -11.41 21.96 8.09
N LYS A 100 -12.61 21.59 7.62
CA LYS A 100 -13.88 22.08 8.20
C LYS A 100 -14.06 21.61 9.66
N ILE A 101 -13.73 20.35 9.95
CA ILE A 101 -13.76 19.81 11.32
C ILE A 101 -12.78 20.56 12.23
N MET A 102 -11.57 20.87 11.75
CA MET A 102 -10.58 21.64 12.52
C MET A 102 -11.05 23.06 12.79
N ALA A 103 -11.60 23.75 11.79
CA ALA A 103 -12.15 25.09 11.97
C ALA A 103 -13.25 25.09 13.03
N LEU A 104 -14.19 24.14 12.95
CA LEU A 104 -15.28 24.00 13.92
C LEU A 104 -14.76 23.71 15.33
N ALA A 105 -13.75 22.86 15.48
CA ALA A 105 -13.15 22.53 16.78
C ALA A 105 -12.45 23.74 17.45
N CYS A 106 -12.04 24.73 16.66
CA CYS A 106 -11.42 25.97 17.14
C CYS A 106 -12.44 27.07 17.47
N GLU A 107 -13.70 26.91 17.07
CA GLU A 107 -14.77 27.86 17.37
C GLU A 107 -15.44 27.54 18.71
N LYS A 108 -15.98 28.54 19.38
CA LYS A 108 -16.71 28.32 20.64
C LYS A 108 -18.05 27.63 20.37
N PRO A 109 -18.45 26.62 21.17
CA PRO A 109 -19.76 25.98 21.04
C PRO A 109 -20.95 26.96 21.13
N GLU A 110 -20.77 28.05 21.88
CA GLU A 110 -21.74 29.15 22.01
C GLU A 110 -22.09 29.79 20.65
N ASN A 111 -21.13 29.89 19.74
CA ASN A 111 -21.34 30.44 18.38
C ASN A 111 -22.30 29.57 17.55
N HIS A 112 -22.46 28.30 17.94
CA HIS A 112 -23.31 27.30 17.29
C HIS A 112 -24.59 27.01 18.07
N GLY A 113 -24.88 27.81 19.11
CA GLY A 113 -26.07 27.67 19.95
C GLY A 113 -26.03 26.46 20.89
N VAL A 114 -24.85 25.91 21.16
CA VAL A 114 -24.68 24.77 22.07
C VAL A 114 -24.31 25.31 23.47
N PRO A 115 -25.09 24.99 24.54
CA PRO A 115 -24.89 25.55 25.87
C PRO A 115 -23.78 24.81 26.65
N ILE A 116 -22.59 24.73 26.06
CA ILE A 116 -21.39 24.16 26.66
C ILE A 116 -20.22 25.12 26.47
N THR A 117 -19.27 25.12 27.42
CA THR A 117 -18.12 26.03 27.36
C THR A 117 -17.01 25.54 26.46
N HIS A 118 -16.88 24.21 26.31
CA HIS A 118 -15.90 23.56 25.45
C HIS A 118 -16.50 22.37 24.70
N TRP A 119 -16.00 22.09 23.52
CA TRP A 119 -16.29 20.90 22.74
C TRP A 119 -15.76 19.65 23.43
N SER A 120 -16.68 18.74 23.79
CA SER A 120 -16.34 17.34 23.96
C SER A 120 -16.24 16.66 22.59
N HIS A 121 -15.51 15.56 22.46
CA HIS A 121 -15.49 14.80 21.20
C HIS A 121 -16.90 14.37 20.76
N SER A 122 -17.81 14.09 21.71
CA SER A 122 -19.18 13.71 21.40
C SER A 122 -20.00 14.90 20.89
N SER A 123 -19.95 16.04 21.57
CA SER A 123 -20.70 17.24 21.16
C SER A 123 -20.18 17.80 19.84
N LEU A 124 -18.87 17.80 19.62
CA LEU A 124 -18.26 18.18 18.35
C LEU A 124 -18.71 17.24 17.22
N THR A 125 -18.75 15.92 17.47
CA THR A 125 -19.26 14.96 16.47
C THR A 125 -20.70 15.23 16.09
N THR A 126 -21.56 15.52 17.06
CA THR A 126 -22.96 15.88 16.79
C THR A 126 -23.05 17.12 15.92
N GLU A 127 -22.24 18.15 16.19
CA GLU A 127 -22.24 19.38 15.40
C GLU A 127 -21.66 19.17 13.98
N ILE A 128 -20.60 18.38 13.83
CA ILE A 128 -20.04 18.00 12.52
C ILE A 128 -21.09 17.34 11.62
N ILE A 129 -21.88 16.42 12.18
CA ILE A 129 -22.95 15.72 11.45
C ILE A 129 -24.10 16.68 11.15
N LYS A 130 -24.50 17.52 12.11
CA LYS A 130 -25.56 18.53 11.95
C LYS A 130 -25.23 19.54 10.85
N GLN A 131 -23.97 19.94 10.70
CA GLN A 131 -23.51 20.82 9.63
C GLN A 131 -23.29 20.11 8.28
N GLY A 132 -23.52 18.78 8.22
CA GLY A 132 -23.37 18.00 7.00
C GLY A 132 -21.93 17.87 6.50
N ILE A 133 -20.94 18.08 7.37
CA ILE A 133 -19.51 17.99 6.99
C ILE A 133 -19.17 16.55 6.63
N VAL A 134 -19.68 15.58 7.40
CA VAL A 134 -19.60 14.14 7.11
C VAL A 134 -20.93 13.46 7.48
N GLU A 135 -21.28 12.38 6.77
CA GLU A 135 -22.51 11.62 7.06
C GLU A 135 -22.43 10.86 8.39
N SER A 136 -21.27 10.29 8.70
CA SER A 136 -21.03 9.61 9.97
C SER A 136 -19.55 9.61 10.33
N ILE A 137 -19.27 9.83 11.61
CA ILE A 137 -17.94 9.71 12.20
C ILE A 137 -18.07 9.36 13.67
N SER A 138 -17.19 8.52 14.19
CA SER A 138 -17.20 8.21 15.62
C SER A 138 -16.50 9.30 16.43
N PRO A 139 -16.94 9.60 17.66
CA PRO A 139 -16.25 10.54 18.55
C PRO A 139 -14.79 10.18 18.79
N THR A 140 -14.46 8.89 18.84
CA THR A 140 -13.08 8.41 18.96
C THR A 140 -12.24 8.75 17.74
N HIS A 141 -12.80 8.67 16.52
CA HIS A 141 -12.08 9.02 15.30
C HIS A 141 -11.78 10.51 15.24
N VAL A 142 -12.75 11.37 15.61
CA VAL A 142 -12.54 12.82 15.77
C VAL A 142 -11.43 13.08 16.79
N GLY A 143 -11.52 12.48 17.98
CA GLY A 143 -10.53 12.67 19.03
C GLY A 143 -9.12 12.19 18.65
N ASN A 144 -9.00 11.05 17.98
CA ASN A 144 -7.72 10.55 17.49
C ASN A 144 -7.10 11.49 16.44
N PHE A 145 -7.94 12.06 15.57
CA PHE A 145 -7.49 13.03 14.60
C PHE A 145 -7.02 14.33 15.26
N LEU A 146 -7.80 14.91 16.18
CA LEU A 146 -7.44 16.15 16.89
C LEU A 146 -6.14 15.99 17.69
N LYS A 147 -5.94 14.85 18.35
CA LYS A 147 -4.66 14.50 19.00
C LYS A 147 -3.48 14.48 18.03
N LYS A 148 -3.68 13.95 16.82
CA LYS A 148 -2.63 13.85 15.80
C LYS A 148 -2.22 15.22 15.25
N VAL A 149 -3.13 16.18 15.23
CA VAL A 149 -2.85 17.56 14.80
C VAL A 149 -2.54 18.51 15.97
N GLU A 150 -2.34 17.96 17.18
CA GLU A 150 -2.02 18.70 18.41
C GLU A 150 -3.03 19.81 18.77
N LEU A 151 -4.29 19.67 18.35
CA LEU A 151 -5.35 20.62 18.68
C LEU A 151 -6.14 20.14 19.89
N GLN A 152 -6.30 21.03 20.88
CA GLN A 152 -7.25 20.86 21.97
C GLN A 152 -8.54 21.61 21.59
N PRO A 153 -9.69 20.91 21.50
CA PRO A 153 -10.95 21.57 21.21
C PRO A 153 -11.27 22.64 22.25
N HIS A 154 -11.69 23.82 21.78
CA HIS A 154 -12.10 24.95 22.62
C HIS A 154 -13.49 24.80 23.19
#